data_AF-A0A842XYT8-F1
#
_entry.id   AF-A0A842XYT8-F1
#
_cell.length_a   1.000
_cell.length_b   1.000
_cell.length_c   1.000
_cell.angle_alpha   90.00
_cell.angle_beta   90.00
_cell.angle_gamma   90.00
#
_symmetry.space_group_name_H-M   'P 1'
#
loop_
_entity.id
_entity.type
_entity.pdbx_description
1 polymer ?
#
loop_
_entity_poly.entity_id
_entity_poly.type
_entity_poly.pdbx_seq_one_letter_code
_entity_poly.pdbx_strand_id
1 'polypeptide(L)' 'MKLVHVQSVLPQEDIIALKEKTGEDSIKEAISRAVYHYLECDRVD' A
#
# COMPACT_ATOMS: atom_id res chain seq x y z
N MET A 1 -6.09 1.76 21.91
CA MET A 1 -5.68 1.28 20.58
C MET A 1 -4.23 0.84 20.67
N LYS A 2 -3.94 -0.46 20.46
CA LYS A 2 -2.57 -0.98 20.55
C LYS A 2 -2.00 -0.99 19.15
N LEU A 3 -1.09 -0.06 18.84
CA LEU A 3 -0.46 0.06 17.53
C LEU A 3 0.69 -0.93 17.42
N VAL A 4 0.63 -1.81 16.44
CA VAL A 4 1.72 -2.74 16.11
C VAL A 4 2.50 -2.16 14.95
N HIS A 5 3.77 -1.86 15.17
CA HIS A 5 4.67 -1.42 14.10
C HIS A 5 5.21 -2.64 13.37
N VAL A 6 4.85 -2.79 12.10
CA VAL A 6 5.28 -3.90 11.24
C VAL A 6 6.26 -3.37 10.20
N GLN A 7 7.38 -4.07 10.03
CA GLN A 7 8.34 -3.81 8.96
C GLN A 7 8.32 -5.00 8.00
N SER A 8 8.05 -4.71 6.73
CA SER A 8 8.12 -5.70 5.65
C SER A 8 9.13 -5.24 4.62
N VAL A 9 9.89 -6.19 4.08
CA VAL A 9 10.75 -5.94 2.93
C VAL A 9 9.89 -6.09 1.68
N LEU A 10 9.85 -5.03 0.87
CA LEU A 10 9.15 -4.99 -0.40
C LEU A 10 10.17 -4.80 -1.52
N PRO A 11 10.05 -5.52 -2.66
CA PRO A 11 10.92 -5.30 -3.81
C PRO A 11 10.86 -3.87 -4.28
N GLN A 12 12.00 -3.30 -4.66
CA GLN A 12 12.09 -1.90 -5.06
C GLN A 12 11.25 -1.62 -6.32
N GLU A 13 11.22 -2.57 -7.26
CA GLU A 13 10.42 -2.50 -8.48
C GLU A 13 8.91 -2.40 -8.19
N ASP A 14 8.42 -3.19 -7.23
CA ASP A 14 7.03 -3.15 -6.81
C ASP A 14 6.67 -1.82 -6.14
N ILE A 15 7.58 -1.25 -5.35
CA ILE A 15 7.39 0.07 -4.74
C ILE A 15 7.31 1.17 -5.80
N ILE A 16 8.17 1.12 -6.82
CA ILE A 16 8.15 2.10 -7.92
C ILE A 16 6.83 1.99 -8.69
N ALA A 17 6.47 0.78 -9.11
CA ALA A 17 5.22 0.54 -9.82
C ALA A 17 3.98 0.95 -8.99
N LEU A 18 4.01 0.70 -7.67
CA LEU A 18 2.94 1.10 -6.77
C LEU A 18 2.81 2.62 -6.70
N LYS A 19 3.92 3.35 -6.53
CA LYS A 19 3.93 4.82 -6.50
C LYS A 19 3.40 5.42 -7.79
N GLU A 20 3.82 4.91 -8.93
CA GLU A 20 3.33 5.34 -10.24
C GLU A 20 1.83 5.09 -10.39
N LYS A 21 1.34 3.93 -9.93
CA LYS A 21 -0.07 3.57 -9.98
C LYS A 21 -0.93 4.43 -9.05
N THR A 22 -0.43 4.76 -7.86
CA THR A 22 -1.17 5.60 -6.90
C THR A 22 -1.00 7.09 -7.16
N GLY A 23 0.07 7.51 -7.85
CA GLY A 23 0.48 8.90 -8.00
C GLY A 23 1.07 9.49 -6.71
N GLU A 24 1.62 8.66 -5.84
CA GLU A 24 2.11 9.07 -4.51
C GLU A 24 3.65 9.04 -4.46
N ASP A 25 4.29 10.09 -3.94
CA ASP A 25 5.75 10.11 -3.77
C ASP A 25 6.22 9.34 -2.54
N SER A 26 5.36 9.24 -1.52
CA SER A 26 5.63 8.57 -0.26
C SER A 26 5.30 7.08 -0.34
N ILE A 27 6.26 6.22 0.01
CA ILE A 27 6.05 4.77 0.11
C ILE A 27 4.91 4.45 1.09
N LYS A 28 4.88 5.17 2.22
CA LYS A 28 3.86 4.98 3.26
C LYS A 28 2.46 5.27 2.72
N GLU A 29 2.29 6.36 1.99
CA GLU A 29 0.98 6.75 1.47
C GLU A 29 0.54 5.85 0.32
N ALA A 30 1.46 5.47 -0.57
CA ALA A 30 1.21 4.50 -1.63
C ALA A 30 0.71 3.15 -1.09
N ILE A 31 1.36 2.62 -0.06
CA ILE A 31 0.95 1.37 0.61
C ILE A 31 -0.40 1.56 1.33
N SER A 32 -0.54 2.65 2.09
CA SER A 32 -1.78 2.97 2.82
C SER A 32 -2.99 2.98 1.88
N ARG A 33 -2.88 3.69 0.77
CA ARG A 33 -3.92 3.79 -0.25
C ARG A 33 -4.25 2.45 -0.90
N ALA A 34 -3.25 1.62 -1.18
CA ALA A 34 -3.47 0.27 -1.70
C ALA A 34 -4.20 -0.62 -0.69
N VAL A 35 -3.80 -0.58 0.58
CA VAL A 35 -4.45 -1.34 1.66
C VAL A 35 -5.91 -0.92 1.78
N TYR A 36 -6.19 0.38 1.88
CA TYR A 36 -7.57 0.87 1.96
C TYR A 36 -8.38 0.51 0.72
N HIS A 37 -7.79 0.62 -0.47
CA HIS A 37 -8.43 0.18 -1.70
C HIS A 37 -8.87 -1.28 -1.63
N TYR A 38 -8.00 -2.21 -1.20
CA TYR A 38 -8.37 -3.62 -1.09
C TYR A 38 -9.29 -3.96 0.09
N LEU A 39 -9.35 -3.12 1.13
CA LEU A 39 -10.30 -3.26 2.23
C LEU A 39 -11.70 -2.77 1.86
N GLU A 40 -11.78 -1.72 1.05
CA GLU A 40 -13.03 -1.11 0.60
C GLU A 40 -13.57 -1.72 -0.71
N CYS A 41 -12.72 -2.41 -1.47
CA CYS A 41 -13.16 -3.13 -2.65
C CYS A 41 -13.99 -4.33 -2.20
N ASP A 42 -15.30 -4.26 -2.41
CA ASP A 42 -16.18 -5.43 -2.39
C ASP A 42 -15.57 -6.46 -3.34
N ARG A 43 -15.01 -7.53 -2.76
CA ARG A 43 -14.38 -8.60 -3.55
C ARG A 43 -15.46 -9.20 -4.43
N VAL A 44 -15.44 -8.84 -5.71
CA VAL A 44 -16.20 -9.54 -6.74
C VAL A 44 -15.37 -10.79 -7.05
N ASP A 45 -15.71 -11.89 -6.38
CA ASP A 45 -15.24 -13.24 -6.71
C ASP A 45 -15.65 -13.64 -8.14
#